data_AF-A0A917L5I8-F1
#
_entry.id   AF-A0A917L5I8-F1
#
_cell.length_a   1.000
_cell.length_b   1.000
_cell.length_c   1.000
_cell.angle_alpha   90.00
_cell.angle_beta   90.00
_cell.angle_gamma   90.00
#
_symmetry.space_group_name_H-M   'P 1'
#
loop_
_entity.id
_entity.type
_entity.pdbx_description
1 polymer ?
#
loop_
_entity_poly.entity_id
_entity_poly.type
_entity_poly.pdbx_seq_one_letter_code
_entity_poly.pdbx_strand_id
1 'polypeptide(L)'
;MAGLPARREHAALPLTQWPEQDRQAWDAANRQPDFLVPGGHAARWRPASQRNAERAHGRWLAWLLEQGVALANEAPMARITPERFTAYVAFLRKGRAPCTVVGYLSWFSMLCKAMFPEGDWRWLHQAHNNLQREARPTRDKRSRMVPAQGLLQLGHELMEHAGTVLDDASVATTQPRQRVAAARDFRDGLMIALLALRPLRVTNFLGITIGRHLRRSGDRVTLSFAGEETKTKRPIETIWPEELLLSLDRYLAEVRPILMAAKVSVDPARPPRPAGAILWVGQGGTPLTPGGLTKALQRHTTRHFGHYVNAHLFRDCLATTVANEDPDHVHMAQHMLHHTKLSTTERSYILTDSRLALRRHHDLMAKLRKAARQRLRARAENAP
;
A
#
# COMPACT_ATOMS: atom_id res chain seq x y z
N MET A 1 -32.96 -23.94 17.88
CA MET A 1 -32.01 -22.81 17.81
C MET A 1 -30.94 -23.14 16.78
N ALA A 2 -30.98 -22.50 15.61
CA ALA A 2 -29.99 -22.73 14.56
C ALA A 2 -28.63 -22.19 15.01
N GLY A 3 -27.66 -23.08 15.24
CA GLY A 3 -26.30 -22.73 15.60
C GLY A 3 -25.67 -21.87 14.51
N LEU A 4 -25.25 -20.65 14.86
CA LEU A 4 -24.45 -19.82 13.99
C LEU A 4 -23.17 -20.60 13.60
N PRO A 5 -22.76 -20.58 12.32
CA PRO A 5 -21.56 -21.29 11.88
C PRO A 5 -20.36 -20.85 12.73
N ALA A 6 -19.48 -21.80 13.07
CA ALA A 6 -18.27 -21.56 13.84
C ALA A 6 -17.49 -20.37 13.23
N ARG A 7 -17.44 -19.26 13.96
CA ARG A 7 -16.78 -18.04 13.48
C ARG A 7 -15.28 -18.29 13.44
N ARG A 8 -14.61 -17.79 12.39
CA ARG A 8 -13.14 -17.80 12.34
C ARG A 8 -12.59 -17.06 13.55
N GLU A 9 -11.54 -17.58 14.16
CA GLU A 9 -10.85 -16.94 15.28
C GLU A 9 -10.45 -15.50 14.92
N HIS A 10 -10.83 -14.53 15.76
CA HIS A 10 -10.71 -13.08 15.54
C HIS A 10 -11.60 -12.48 14.44
N ALA A 11 -12.67 -13.15 14.01
CA ALA A 11 -13.65 -12.57 13.10
C ALA A 11 -14.40 -11.41 13.77
N ALA A 12 -14.64 -10.34 13.01
CA ALA A 12 -15.44 -9.23 13.49
C ALA A 12 -16.93 -9.60 13.40
N LEU A 13 -17.69 -9.26 14.43
CA LEU A 13 -19.14 -9.22 14.38
C LEU A 13 -19.58 -8.14 13.35
N PRO A 14 -20.40 -8.47 12.33
CA PRO A 14 -20.90 -7.48 11.39
C PRO A 14 -21.81 -6.48 12.12
N LEU A 15 -21.87 -5.23 11.64
CA LEU A 15 -22.68 -4.17 12.26
C LEU A 15 -24.14 -4.58 12.51
N THR A 16 -24.73 -5.37 11.60
CA THR A 16 -26.10 -5.88 11.71
C THR A 16 -26.32 -6.82 12.91
N GLN A 17 -25.26 -7.40 13.47
CA GLN A 17 -25.31 -8.28 14.63
C GLN A 17 -24.85 -7.58 15.92
N TRP A 18 -24.48 -6.30 15.89
CA TRP A 18 -24.13 -5.56 17.11
C TRP A 18 -25.35 -5.39 18.01
N PRO A 19 -25.19 -5.26 19.34
CA PRO A 19 -26.28 -4.84 20.20
C PRO A 19 -26.82 -3.48 19.78
N GLU A 20 -28.11 -3.25 20.02
CA GLU A 20 -28.78 -2.00 19.62
C GLU A 20 -28.10 -0.76 20.20
N GLN A 21 -27.70 -0.80 21.47
CA GLN A 21 -26.98 0.29 22.14
C GLN A 21 -25.66 0.65 21.45
N ASP A 22 -24.92 -0.35 20.95
CA ASP A 22 -23.66 -0.13 20.22
C ASP A 22 -23.92 0.45 18.82
N ARG A 23 -24.98 -0.01 18.13
CA ARG A 23 -25.37 0.56 16.83
C ARG A 23 -25.78 2.02 16.97
N GLN A 24 -26.63 2.34 17.94
CA GLN A 24 -27.06 3.71 18.19
C GLN A 24 -25.88 4.64 18.52
N ALA A 25 -24.95 4.21 19.36
CA ALA A 25 -23.75 4.99 19.67
C ALA A 25 -22.84 5.18 18.43
N TRP A 26 -22.75 4.17 17.56
CA TRP A 26 -21.99 4.28 16.32
C TRP A 26 -22.67 5.18 15.28
N ASP A 27 -23.99 5.10 15.14
CA ASP A 27 -24.76 5.96 14.25
C ASP A 27 -24.70 7.43 14.72
N ALA A 28 -24.82 7.66 16.02
CA ALA A 28 -24.62 8.99 16.62
C ALA A 28 -23.21 9.54 16.34
N ALA A 29 -22.17 8.69 16.44
CA ALA A 29 -20.80 9.09 16.12
C ALA A 29 -20.61 9.44 14.62
N ASN A 30 -21.37 8.82 13.71
CA ASN A 30 -21.28 9.06 12.26
C ASN A 30 -22.28 10.09 11.74
N ARG A 31 -23.19 10.59 12.59
CA ARG A 31 -24.21 11.57 12.24
C ARG A 31 -23.57 12.78 11.56
N GLN A 32 -24.01 13.08 10.34
CA GLN A 32 -23.55 14.26 9.64
C GLN A 32 -23.97 15.53 10.39
N PRO A 33 -23.17 16.60 10.35
CA PRO A 33 -23.58 17.87 10.92
C PRO A 33 -24.84 18.39 10.22
N ASP A 34 -25.70 19.02 10.99
CA ASP A 34 -26.83 19.82 10.51
C ASP A 34 -26.56 21.30 10.85
N PHE A 35 -27.30 22.23 10.25
CA PHE A 35 -27.08 23.67 10.37
C PHE A 35 -26.92 24.15 11.82
N LEU A 36 -27.70 23.60 12.75
CA LEU A 36 -27.64 23.92 14.19
C LEU A 36 -27.13 22.76 15.07
N VAL A 37 -26.86 21.59 14.49
CA VAL A 37 -26.50 20.39 15.26
C VAL A 37 -25.10 19.94 14.87
N PRO A 38 -24.12 19.99 15.80
CA PRO A 38 -22.80 19.44 15.54
C PRO A 38 -22.86 17.98 15.10
N GLY A 39 -22.07 17.67 14.07
CA GLY A 39 -21.89 16.31 13.59
C GLY A 39 -21.17 15.45 14.63
N GLY A 40 -21.35 14.14 14.54
CA GLY A 40 -20.67 13.19 15.42
C GLY A 40 -19.16 13.18 15.19
N HIS A 41 -18.41 12.67 16.18
CA HIS A 41 -16.95 12.64 16.20
C HIS A 41 -16.31 11.83 15.04
N ALA A 42 -17.08 10.92 14.41
CA ALA A 42 -16.69 10.15 13.24
C ALA A 42 -17.31 10.64 11.92
N ALA A 43 -18.12 11.71 11.93
CA ALA A 43 -18.83 12.21 10.74
C ALA A 43 -17.91 12.57 9.57
N ARG A 44 -16.72 13.11 9.88
CA ARG A 44 -15.70 13.52 8.89
C ARG A 44 -14.68 12.43 8.59
N TRP A 45 -14.84 11.22 9.15
CA TRP A 45 -13.92 10.12 8.86
C TRP A 45 -14.11 9.63 7.44
N ARG A 46 -13.01 9.18 6.80
CA ARG A 46 -13.10 8.55 5.49
C ARG A 46 -13.88 7.23 5.62
N PRO A 47 -14.62 6.78 4.59
CA PRO A 47 -15.33 5.49 4.64
C PRO A 47 -14.42 4.30 4.98
N ALA A 48 -13.15 4.33 4.54
CA ALA A 48 -12.19 3.30 4.90
C ALA A 48 -11.83 3.29 6.40
N SER A 49 -11.75 4.47 7.03
CA SER A 49 -11.51 4.62 8.46
C SER A 49 -12.70 4.11 9.26
N GLN A 50 -13.93 4.48 8.88
CA GLN A 50 -15.16 3.97 9.49
C GLN A 50 -15.22 2.45 9.45
N ARG A 51 -14.99 1.83 8.28
CA ARG A 51 -14.94 0.36 8.14
C ARG A 51 -13.88 -0.32 9.01
N ASN A 52 -12.72 0.32 9.20
CA ASN A 52 -11.67 -0.24 10.06
C ASN A 52 -12.04 -0.16 11.53
N ALA A 53 -12.64 0.96 11.95
CA ALA A 53 -13.17 1.14 13.30
C ALA A 53 -14.30 0.14 13.58
N GLU A 54 -15.29 0.03 12.68
CA GLU A 54 -16.36 -0.96 12.74
C GLU A 54 -15.78 -2.37 12.91
N ARG A 55 -14.83 -2.78 12.08
CA ARG A 55 -14.19 -4.10 12.23
C ARG A 55 -13.44 -4.26 13.55
N ALA A 56 -12.85 -3.19 14.10
CA ALA A 56 -12.18 -3.24 15.39
C ALA A 56 -13.18 -3.47 16.53
N HIS A 57 -14.26 -2.70 16.58
CA HIS A 57 -15.31 -2.88 17.58
C HIS A 57 -16.05 -4.20 17.43
N GLY A 58 -16.35 -4.61 16.20
CA GLY A 58 -16.96 -5.90 15.93
C GLY A 58 -16.12 -7.09 16.41
N ARG A 59 -14.78 -7.00 16.37
CA ARG A 59 -13.91 -8.04 16.98
C ARG A 59 -13.95 -8.04 18.50
N TRP A 60 -14.03 -6.85 19.11
CA TRP A 60 -14.18 -6.71 20.55
C TRP A 60 -15.51 -7.32 21.02
N LEU A 61 -16.61 -7.00 20.35
CA LEU A 61 -17.93 -7.56 20.66
C LEU A 61 -17.98 -9.08 20.45
N ALA A 62 -17.37 -9.58 19.37
CA ALA A 62 -17.27 -11.03 19.15
C ALA A 62 -16.51 -11.72 20.28
N TRP A 63 -15.38 -11.16 20.72
CA TRP A 63 -14.61 -11.70 21.84
C TRP A 63 -15.39 -11.67 23.16
N LEU A 64 -16.11 -10.58 23.47
CA LEU A 64 -16.95 -10.51 24.67
C LEU A 64 -18.03 -11.60 24.68
N LEU A 65 -18.66 -11.88 23.54
CA LEU A 65 -19.62 -12.98 23.41
C LEU A 65 -18.95 -14.34 23.66
N GLU A 66 -17.73 -14.55 23.17
CA GLU A 66 -16.95 -15.77 23.45
C GLU A 66 -16.57 -15.92 24.93
N GLN A 67 -16.44 -14.81 25.67
CA GLN A 67 -16.24 -14.82 27.12
C GLN A 67 -17.55 -14.95 27.93
N GLY A 68 -18.69 -15.17 27.27
CA GLY A 68 -19.99 -15.32 27.93
C GLY A 68 -20.61 -14.02 28.43
N VAL A 69 -20.10 -12.85 27.99
CA VAL A 69 -20.66 -11.56 28.39
C VAL A 69 -21.99 -11.32 27.68
N ALA A 70 -23.06 -11.16 28.47
CA ALA A 70 -24.38 -10.81 27.96
C ALA A 70 -24.42 -9.35 27.53
N LEU A 71 -24.04 -9.08 26.27
CA LEU A 71 -23.89 -7.72 25.75
C LEU A 71 -25.13 -6.84 25.99
N ALA A 72 -26.36 -7.39 25.90
CA ALA A 72 -27.58 -6.60 26.11
C ALA A 72 -27.75 -6.04 27.53
N ASN A 73 -27.12 -6.66 28.53
CA ASN A 73 -27.34 -6.36 29.95
C ASN A 73 -26.35 -5.33 30.50
N GLU A 74 -25.28 -5.02 29.77
CA GLU A 74 -24.25 -4.08 30.19
C GLU A 74 -24.19 -2.91 29.22
N ALA A 75 -24.11 -1.67 29.72
CA ALA A 75 -23.94 -0.51 28.85
C ALA A 75 -22.60 -0.59 28.07
N PRO A 76 -22.53 -0.14 26.79
CA PRO A 76 -21.36 -0.36 25.93
C PRO A 76 -20.05 0.16 26.53
N MET A 77 -20.10 1.33 27.17
CA MET A 77 -18.94 1.95 27.84
C MET A 77 -18.48 1.16 29.06
N ALA A 78 -19.40 0.66 29.88
CA ALA A 78 -19.10 -0.13 31.08
C ALA A 78 -18.40 -1.45 30.76
N ARG A 79 -18.57 -1.97 29.53
CA ARG A 79 -17.88 -3.19 29.10
C ARG A 79 -16.38 -2.99 28.92
N ILE A 80 -15.92 -1.75 28.72
CA ILE A 80 -14.54 -1.41 28.35
C ILE A 80 -13.75 -1.10 29.63
N THR A 81 -13.31 -2.15 30.32
CA THR A 81 -12.49 -2.04 31.54
C THR A 81 -11.03 -2.40 31.26
N PRO A 82 -10.07 -1.94 32.10
CA PRO A 82 -8.66 -2.34 31.98
C PRO A 82 -8.44 -3.86 32.01
N GLU A 83 -9.21 -4.58 32.82
CA GLU A 83 -9.12 -6.04 32.99
C GLU A 83 -9.54 -6.76 31.71
N ARG A 84 -10.72 -6.42 31.19
CA ARG A 84 -11.25 -6.99 29.94
C ARG A 84 -10.37 -6.60 28.76
N PHE A 85 -9.88 -5.36 28.72
CA PHE A 85 -8.95 -4.92 27.68
C PHE A 85 -7.65 -5.73 27.71
N THR A 86 -7.08 -5.96 28.89
CA THR A 86 -5.86 -6.78 29.04
C THR A 86 -6.06 -8.21 28.55
N ALA A 87 -7.18 -8.84 28.92
CA ALA A 87 -7.54 -10.17 28.45
C ALA A 87 -7.76 -10.21 26.93
N TYR A 88 -8.37 -9.17 26.36
CA TYR A 88 -8.56 -9.03 24.92
C TYR A 88 -7.24 -8.87 24.17
N VAL A 89 -6.28 -8.10 24.70
CA VAL A 89 -4.93 -8.00 24.11
C VAL A 89 -4.23 -9.35 24.14
N ALA A 90 -4.34 -10.10 25.24
CA ALA A 90 -3.79 -11.45 25.33
C ALA A 90 -4.43 -12.41 24.30
N PHE A 91 -5.73 -12.33 24.10
CA PHE A 91 -6.44 -13.04 23.04
C PHE A 91 -5.92 -12.66 21.65
N LEU A 92 -5.87 -11.37 21.31
CA LEU A 92 -5.39 -10.91 20.00
C LEU A 92 -3.94 -11.31 19.72
N ARG A 93 -3.09 -11.41 20.75
CA ARG A 93 -1.68 -11.84 20.61
C ARG A 93 -1.57 -13.32 20.22
N LYS A 94 -2.60 -14.14 20.47
CA LYS A 94 -2.65 -15.52 19.97
C LYS A 94 -2.91 -15.49 18.45
N GLY A 95 -1.95 -15.93 17.65
CA GLY A 95 -2.14 -16.05 16.19
C GLY A 95 -2.09 -14.75 15.37
N ARG A 96 -1.71 -13.59 15.94
CA ARG A 96 -1.50 -12.34 15.19
C ARG A 96 -0.13 -11.72 15.47
N ALA A 97 0.43 -11.10 14.43
CA ALA A 97 1.67 -10.34 14.56
C ALA A 97 1.48 -9.11 15.47
N PRO A 98 2.47 -8.74 16.31
CA PRO A 98 2.38 -7.60 17.23
C PRO A 98 1.92 -6.29 16.57
N CYS A 99 2.48 -5.96 15.41
CA CYS A 99 2.09 -4.75 14.67
C CYS A 99 0.62 -4.77 14.20
N THR A 100 0.06 -5.95 13.93
CA THR A 100 -1.36 -6.10 13.58
C THR A 100 -2.24 -5.84 14.80
N VAL A 101 -1.85 -6.37 15.96
CA VAL A 101 -2.56 -6.13 17.24
C VAL A 101 -2.60 -4.64 17.54
N VAL A 102 -1.45 -3.95 17.49
CA VAL A 102 -1.38 -2.49 17.66
C VAL A 102 -2.31 -1.76 16.69
N GLY A 103 -2.32 -2.15 15.41
CA GLY A 103 -3.21 -1.57 14.40
C GLY A 103 -4.68 -1.73 14.76
N TYR A 104 -5.11 -2.91 15.23
CA TYR A 104 -6.49 -3.14 15.66
C TYR A 104 -6.87 -2.28 16.87
N LEU A 105 -5.98 -2.21 17.87
CA LEU A 105 -6.21 -1.45 19.09
C LEU A 105 -6.18 0.06 18.85
N SER A 106 -5.43 0.54 17.87
CA SER A 106 -5.46 1.94 17.42
C SER A 106 -6.86 2.32 16.94
N TRP A 107 -7.45 1.51 16.06
CA TRP A 107 -8.82 1.73 15.57
C TRP A 107 -9.86 1.58 16.67
N PHE A 108 -9.66 0.63 17.58
CA PHE A 108 -10.53 0.46 18.75
C PHE A 108 -10.51 1.69 19.66
N SER A 109 -9.33 2.22 19.99
CA SER A 109 -9.18 3.44 20.80
C SER A 109 -9.79 4.66 20.12
N MET A 110 -9.58 4.82 18.81
CA MET A 110 -10.22 5.89 18.03
C MET A 110 -11.75 5.79 18.08
N LEU A 111 -12.29 4.57 17.94
CA LEU A 111 -13.72 4.32 17.99
C LEU A 111 -14.30 4.61 19.38
N CYS A 112 -13.63 4.20 20.46
CA CYS A 112 -14.08 4.50 21.83
C CYS A 112 -14.23 6.00 22.06
N LYS A 113 -13.23 6.79 21.64
CA LYS A 113 -13.29 8.26 21.71
C LYS A 113 -14.43 8.86 20.88
N ALA A 114 -14.80 8.22 19.77
CA ALA A 114 -15.85 8.72 18.89
C ALA A 114 -17.26 8.39 19.39
N MET A 115 -17.46 7.16 19.89
CA MET A 115 -18.75 6.69 20.40
C MET A 115 -19.05 7.17 21.82
N PHE A 116 -18.01 7.37 22.63
CA PHE A 116 -18.12 7.65 24.06
C PHE A 116 -17.23 8.85 24.44
N PRO A 117 -17.51 10.05 23.95
CA PRO A 117 -16.67 11.23 24.18
C PRO A 117 -16.53 11.59 25.66
N GLU A 118 -17.55 11.26 26.47
CA GLU A 118 -17.57 11.51 27.92
C GLU A 118 -16.65 10.58 28.73
N GLY A 119 -16.14 9.49 28.13
CA GLY A 119 -15.31 8.51 28.82
C GLY A 119 -13.85 8.94 29.00
N ASP A 120 -13.24 8.61 30.15
CA ASP A 120 -11.79 8.79 30.34
C ASP A 120 -10.99 7.66 29.67
N TRP A 121 -10.54 7.93 28.44
CA TRP A 121 -9.75 6.99 27.62
C TRP A 121 -8.23 7.18 27.75
N ARG A 122 -7.73 7.93 28.74
CA ARG A 122 -6.28 8.17 28.93
C ARG A 122 -5.52 6.85 29.15
N TRP A 123 -6.06 5.96 29.99
CA TRP A 123 -5.47 4.65 30.25
C TRP A 123 -5.41 3.78 28.98
N LEU A 124 -6.46 3.80 28.15
CA LEU A 124 -6.54 3.04 26.91
C LEU A 124 -5.50 3.53 25.89
N HIS A 125 -5.33 4.85 25.80
CA HIS A 125 -4.31 5.47 24.97
C HIS A 125 -2.89 5.14 25.45
N GLN A 126 -2.65 5.15 26.76
CA GLN A 126 -1.36 4.76 27.34
C GLN A 126 -1.04 3.29 27.09
N ALA A 127 -2.01 2.40 27.29
CA ALA A 127 -1.87 0.97 27.01
C ALA A 127 -1.54 0.73 25.53
N HIS A 128 -2.25 1.38 24.61
CA HIS A 128 -1.93 1.34 23.18
C HIS A 128 -0.49 1.78 22.89
N ASN A 129 -0.04 2.89 23.48
CA ASN A 129 1.31 3.41 23.26
C ASN A 129 2.40 2.49 23.81
N ASN A 130 2.15 1.82 24.93
CA ASN A 130 3.04 0.79 25.47
C ASN A 130 3.17 -0.38 24.49
N LEU A 131 2.04 -0.91 24.00
CA LEU A 131 2.03 -1.98 23.01
C LEU A 131 2.71 -1.58 21.71
N GLN A 132 2.57 -0.32 21.27
CA GLN A 132 3.24 0.19 20.09
C GLN A 132 4.77 0.24 20.26
N ARG A 133 5.27 0.57 21.45
CA ARG A 133 6.72 0.56 21.74
C ARG A 133 7.29 -0.85 21.78
N GLU A 134 6.53 -1.81 22.29
CA GLU A 134 6.92 -3.23 22.35
C GLU A 134 6.85 -3.93 20.99
N ALA A 135 5.91 -3.52 20.12
CA ALA A 135 5.64 -4.22 18.88
C ALA A 135 6.80 -4.12 17.89
N ARG A 136 7.41 -5.26 17.60
CA ARG A 136 8.42 -5.40 16.55
C ARG A 136 7.79 -5.96 15.27
N PRO A 137 8.20 -5.48 14.08
CA PRO A 137 7.82 -6.10 12.81
C PRO A 137 8.27 -7.56 12.79
N THR A 138 7.36 -8.48 12.49
CA THR A 138 7.67 -9.92 12.40
C THR A 138 8.29 -10.32 11.07
N ARG A 139 8.10 -9.49 10.04
CA ARG A 139 8.63 -9.73 8.70
C ARG A 139 9.76 -8.76 8.46
N ASP A 140 10.93 -9.28 8.12
CA ASP A 140 11.99 -8.45 7.57
C ASP A 140 11.54 -7.93 6.19
N LYS A 141 11.44 -6.61 6.10
CA LYS A 141 11.16 -5.95 4.83
C LYS A 141 12.43 -5.75 4.01
N ARG A 142 13.59 -5.62 4.67
CA ARG A 142 14.87 -5.30 4.04
C ARG A 142 15.35 -6.43 3.16
N SER A 143 15.25 -7.68 3.64
CA SER A 143 15.62 -8.88 2.88
C SER A 143 14.85 -9.06 1.57
N ARG A 144 13.75 -8.33 1.36
CA ARG A 144 12.93 -8.37 0.13
C ARG A 144 13.03 -7.10 -0.70
N MET A 145 13.84 -6.12 -0.27
CA MET A 145 14.09 -4.92 -1.06
C MET A 145 15.09 -5.25 -2.15
N VAL A 146 14.85 -4.69 -3.33
CA VAL A 146 15.69 -4.86 -4.53
C VAL A 146 16.03 -3.47 -5.08
N PRO A 147 17.10 -3.32 -5.88
CA PRO A 147 17.37 -2.06 -6.57
C PRO A 147 16.18 -1.67 -7.46
N ALA A 148 15.81 -0.39 -7.47
CA ALA A 148 14.71 0.10 -8.31
C ALA A 148 14.95 -0.17 -9.81
N GLN A 149 16.20 -0.11 -10.26
CA GLN A 149 16.62 -0.48 -11.61
C GLN A 149 16.24 -1.93 -11.97
N GLY A 150 16.37 -2.88 -11.04
CA GLY A 150 15.99 -4.27 -11.30
C GLY A 150 14.48 -4.44 -11.49
N LEU A 151 13.66 -3.65 -10.79
CA LEU A 151 12.21 -3.63 -10.99
C LEU A 151 11.86 -3.02 -12.36
N LEU A 152 12.54 -1.94 -12.74
CA LEU A 152 12.37 -1.32 -14.06
C LEU A 152 12.72 -2.29 -15.18
N GLN A 153 13.89 -2.94 -15.09
CA GLN A 153 14.34 -3.94 -16.05
C GLN A 153 13.34 -5.09 -16.19
N LEU A 154 12.87 -5.67 -15.08
CA LEU A 154 11.81 -6.70 -15.11
C LEU A 154 10.56 -6.21 -15.85
N GLY A 155 10.16 -4.95 -15.63
CA GLY A 155 9.03 -4.36 -16.33
C GLY A 155 9.22 -4.32 -17.84
N HIS A 156 10.40 -3.89 -18.31
CA HIS A 156 10.76 -3.86 -19.73
C HIS A 156 10.82 -5.27 -20.33
N GLU A 157 11.52 -6.21 -19.69
CA GLU A 157 11.62 -7.59 -20.16
C GLU A 157 10.23 -8.22 -20.34
N LEU A 158 9.31 -8.01 -19.39
CA LEU A 158 7.94 -8.52 -19.52
C LEU A 158 7.19 -7.91 -20.70
N MET A 159 7.35 -6.60 -20.95
CA MET A 159 6.71 -5.93 -22.08
C MET A 159 7.30 -6.39 -23.42
N GLU A 160 8.61 -6.57 -23.51
CA GLU A 160 9.29 -7.06 -24.72
C GLU A 160 8.85 -8.50 -25.05
N HIS A 161 8.94 -9.42 -24.08
CA HIS A 161 8.52 -10.81 -24.28
C HIS A 161 7.03 -10.93 -24.59
N ALA A 162 6.19 -10.09 -23.99
CA ALA A 162 4.77 -10.08 -24.32
C ALA A 162 4.53 -9.47 -25.72
N GLY A 163 5.30 -8.46 -26.09
CA GLY A 163 5.27 -7.82 -27.40
C GLY A 163 5.54 -8.82 -28.53
N THR A 164 6.58 -9.64 -28.42
CA THR A 164 6.90 -10.66 -29.44
C THR A 164 5.73 -11.63 -29.70
N VAL A 165 5.01 -12.02 -28.65
CA VAL A 165 3.82 -12.90 -28.75
C VAL A 165 2.61 -12.16 -29.33
N LEU A 166 2.47 -10.87 -29.02
CA LEU A 166 1.37 -10.03 -29.55
C LEU A 166 1.58 -9.68 -31.03
N ASP A 167 2.83 -9.53 -31.45
CA ASP A 167 3.25 -9.21 -32.82
C ASP A 167 3.22 -10.45 -33.75
N ASP A 168 3.17 -11.66 -33.18
CA ASP A 168 3.01 -12.90 -33.93
C ASP A 168 1.58 -13.06 -34.46
N ALA A 169 1.40 -12.82 -35.75
CA ALA A 169 0.13 -12.94 -36.46
C ALA A 169 -0.49 -14.36 -36.38
N SER A 170 0.33 -15.41 -36.20
CA SER A 170 -0.18 -16.78 -36.05
C SER A 170 -0.90 -16.96 -34.72
N VAL A 171 -0.40 -16.34 -33.64
CA VAL A 171 -0.97 -16.41 -32.28
C VAL A 171 -2.34 -15.73 -32.23
N ALA A 172 -2.54 -14.67 -33.02
CA ALA A 172 -3.80 -13.94 -33.11
C ALA A 172 -4.99 -14.83 -33.44
N THR A 173 -4.81 -15.77 -34.35
CA THR A 173 -5.88 -16.63 -34.90
C THR A 173 -5.90 -18.01 -34.25
N THR A 174 -4.73 -18.56 -33.94
CA THR A 174 -4.61 -19.96 -33.50
C THR A 174 -4.60 -20.13 -31.99
N GLN A 175 -4.18 -19.11 -31.22
CA GLN A 175 -3.92 -19.25 -29.78
C GLN A 175 -4.47 -18.07 -28.95
N PRO A 176 -5.80 -17.87 -28.92
CA PRO A 176 -6.43 -16.72 -28.25
C PRO A 176 -6.13 -16.66 -26.75
N ARG A 177 -5.97 -17.81 -26.08
CA ARG A 177 -5.59 -17.86 -24.65
C ARG A 177 -4.16 -17.35 -24.42
N GLN A 178 -3.24 -17.68 -25.33
CA GLN A 178 -1.85 -17.21 -25.26
C GLN A 178 -1.79 -15.70 -25.53
N ARG A 179 -2.54 -15.20 -26.51
CA ARG A 179 -2.63 -13.75 -26.78
C ARG A 179 -3.11 -12.96 -25.56
N VAL A 180 -4.17 -13.43 -24.90
CA VAL A 180 -4.69 -12.79 -23.67
C VAL A 180 -3.69 -12.88 -22.52
N ALA A 181 -2.94 -14.00 -22.41
CA ALA A 181 -1.88 -14.13 -21.41
C ALA A 181 -0.73 -13.14 -21.66
N ALA A 182 -0.30 -12.97 -22.92
CA ALA A 182 0.70 -11.97 -23.32
C ALA A 182 0.22 -10.55 -23.03
N ALA A 183 -1.01 -10.19 -23.40
CA ALA A 183 -1.60 -8.89 -23.08
C ALA A 183 -1.62 -8.60 -21.56
N ARG A 184 -1.92 -9.62 -20.75
CA ARG A 184 -1.87 -9.51 -19.28
C ARG A 184 -0.43 -9.28 -18.80
N ASP A 185 0.53 -9.97 -19.37
CA ASP A 185 1.93 -9.90 -18.96
C ASP A 185 2.56 -8.56 -19.38
N PHE A 186 2.19 -8.04 -20.56
CA PHE A 186 2.52 -6.68 -21.00
C PHE A 186 1.99 -5.63 -20.02
N ARG A 187 0.70 -5.68 -19.68
CA ARG A 187 0.09 -4.77 -18.69
C ARG A 187 0.85 -4.84 -17.36
N ASP A 188 1.16 -6.05 -16.90
CA ASP A 188 1.86 -6.24 -15.63
C ASP A 188 3.29 -5.69 -15.68
N GLY A 189 4.01 -5.85 -16.79
CA GLY A 189 5.31 -5.25 -17.03
C GLY A 189 5.26 -3.73 -16.97
N LEU A 190 4.30 -3.11 -17.67
CA LEU A 190 4.08 -1.66 -17.64
C LEU A 190 3.75 -1.16 -16.23
N MET A 191 2.94 -1.90 -15.46
CA MET A 191 2.63 -1.54 -14.08
C MET A 191 3.86 -1.59 -13.17
N ILE A 192 4.70 -2.62 -13.32
CA ILE A 192 5.93 -2.79 -12.54
C ILE A 192 6.92 -1.66 -12.87
N ALA A 193 7.17 -1.39 -14.15
CA ALA A 193 8.05 -0.31 -14.59
C ALA A 193 7.57 1.05 -14.09
N LEU A 194 6.27 1.35 -14.24
CA LEU A 194 5.72 2.62 -13.76
C LEU A 194 5.82 2.74 -12.23
N LEU A 195 5.56 1.67 -11.48
CA LEU A 195 5.71 1.71 -10.02
C LEU A 195 7.17 1.87 -9.59
N ALA A 196 8.14 1.38 -10.36
CA ALA A 196 9.56 1.55 -10.07
C ALA A 196 9.97 3.04 -10.18
N LEU A 197 9.47 3.72 -11.21
CA LEU A 197 9.79 5.13 -11.50
C LEU A 197 8.89 6.13 -10.75
N ARG A 198 7.62 5.77 -10.57
CA ARG A 198 6.56 6.57 -9.95
C ARG A 198 5.78 5.68 -8.98
N PRO A 199 6.32 5.41 -7.78
CA PRO A 199 5.67 4.52 -6.83
C PRO A 199 4.44 5.19 -6.23
N LEU A 200 3.33 5.25 -6.95
CA LEU A 200 2.04 5.80 -6.51
C LEU A 200 1.41 4.87 -5.46
N ARG A 201 0.57 5.41 -4.57
CA ARG A 201 -0.15 4.56 -3.62
C ARG A 201 -1.09 3.65 -4.40
N VAL A 202 -1.23 2.39 -3.99
CA VAL A 202 -2.06 1.39 -4.71
C VAL A 202 -3.45 1.93 -5.05
N THR A 203 -4.09 2.66 -4.14
CA THR A 203 -5.40 3.30 -4.38
C THR A 203 -5.35 4.31 -5.53
N ASN A 204 -4.38 5.23 -5.54
CA ASN A 204 -4.24 6.21 -6.62
C ASN A 204 -3.83 5.52 -7.92
N PHE A 205 -2.89 4.58 -7.85
CA PHE A 205 -2.39 3.84 -9.01
C PHE A 205 -3.51 3.08 -9.73
N LEU A 206 -4.30 2.30 -9.01
CA LEU A 206 -5.43 1.55 -9.58
C LEU A 206 -6.62 2.46 -9.94
N GLY A 207 -6.71 3.66 -9.35
CA GLY A 207 -7.74 4.65 -9.61
C GLY A 207 -7.44 5.59 -10.79
N ILE A 208 -6.30 5.43 -11.50
CA ILE A 208 -5.99 6.27 -12.66
C ILE A 208 -7.11 6.15 -13.69
N THR A 209 -7.69 7.29 -14.05
CA THR A 209 -8.78 7.40 -15.02
C THR A 209 -8.27 8.23 -16.20
N ILE A 210 -8.38 7.67 -17.41
CA ILE A 210 -7.98 8.30 -18.67
C ILE A 210 -8.82 9.56 -18.88
N GLY A 211 -8.19 10.66 -19.29
CA GLY A 211 -8.84 11.97 -19.48
C GLY A 211 -9.03 12.78 -18.21
N ARG A 212 -8.99 12.15 -17.02
CA ARG A 212 -9.08 12.84 -15.72
C ARG A 212 -7.72 12.90 -15.01
N HIS A 213 -7.19 11.74 -14.65
CA HIS A 213 -5.92 11.63 -13.92
C HIS A 213 -4.74 11.53 -14.89
N LEU A 214 -4.91 10.78 -15.99
CA LEU A 214 -3.94 10.69 -17.07
C LEU A 214 -4.35 11.67 -18.18
N ARG A 215 -3.60 12.76 -18.35
CA ARG A 215 -3.87 13.81 -19.33
C ARG A 215 -2.71 13.97 -20.30
N ARG A 216 -3.00 14.05 -21.59
CA ARG A 216 -2.00 14.31 -22.65
C ARG A 216 -2.11 15.75 -23.10
N SER A 217 -0.99 16.44 -23.18
CA SER A 217 -0.86 17.81 -23.70
C SER A 217 0.39 17.85 -24.56
N GLY A 218 0.21 17.85 -25.89
CA GLY A 218 1.31 17.67 -26.83
C GLY A 218 2.00 16.30 -26.67
N ASP A 219 3.32 16.33 -26.53
CA ASP A 219 4.20 15.20 -26.27
C ASP A 219 4.22 14.76 -24.79
N ARG A 220 3.71 15.60 -23.89
CA ARG A 220 3.73 15.34 -22.44
C ARG A 220 2.48 14.62 -21.97
N VAL A 221 2.68 13.56 -21.20
CA VAL A 221 1.63 12.88 -20.47
C VAL A 221 1.82 13.14 -18.97
N THR A 222 0.76 13.62 -18.31
CA THR A 222 0.77 13.99 -16.90
C THR A 222 -0.17 13.11 -16.09
N LEU A 223 0.23 12.84 -14.85
CA LEU A 223 -0.54 12.18 -13.81
C LEU A 223 -0.89 13.21 -12.73
N SER A 224 -2.17 13.51 -12.59
CA SER A 224 -2.67 14.52 -11.66
C SER A 224 -3.76 13.93 -10.76
N PHE A 225 -3.65 14.14 -9.45
CA PHE A 225 -4.63 13.72 -8.44
C PHE A 225 -4.93 14.88 -7.50
N ALA A 226 -6.21 15.14 -7.27
CA ALA A 226 -6.62 16.20 -6.35
C ALA A 226 -6.32 15.82 -4.89
N GLY A 227 -6.22 16.83 -4.02
CA GLY A 227 -5.81 16.63 -2.63
C GLY A 227 -6.70 15.62 -1.89
N GLU A 228 -8.02 15.73 -2.07
CA GLU A 228 -9.04 14.86 -1.49
C GLU A 228 -8.88 13.38 -1.87
N GLU A 229 -8.32 13.10 -3.05
CA GLU A 229 -8.08 11.74 -3.55
C GLU A 229 -6.83 11.12 -2.93
N THR A 230 -5.94 11.94 -2.38
CA THR A 230 -4.68 11.49 -1.82
C THR A 230 -4.79 11.17 -0.34
N LYS A 231 -3.93 10.25 0.14
CA LYS A 231 -3.84 9.93 1.57
C LYS A 231 -3.40 11.14 2.41
N THR A 232 -2.56 12.00 1.85
CA THR A 232 -1.92 13.13 2.55
C THR A 232 -2.72 14.43 2.45
N LYS A 233 -3.87 14.43 1.75
CA LYS A 233 -4.64 15.65 1.44
C LYS A 233 -3.83 16.70 0.66
N ARG A 234 -2.82 16.27 -0.08
CA ARG A 234 -1.98 17.14 -0.92
C ARG A 234 -2.09 16.68 -2.37
N PRO A 235 -2.29 17.59 -3.33
CA PRO A 235 -2.34 17.20 -4.72
C PRO A 235 -1.03 16.51 -5.13
N ILE A 236 -1.15 15.59 -6.08
CA ILE A 236 -0.01 14.93 -6.72
C ILE A 236 -0.04 15.31 -8.19
N GLU A 237 1.06 15.85 -8.68
CA GLU A 237 1.28 16.10 -10.10
C GLU A 237 2.65 15.58 -10.48
N THR A 238 2.71 14.71 -11.47
CA THR A 238 3.96 14.13 -11.98
C THR A 238 3.85 13.80 -13.45
N ILE A 239 4.99 13.75 -14.13
CA ILE A 239 5.07 13.41 -15.55
C ILE A 239 5.18 11.89 -15.69
N TRP A 240 4.43 11.33 -16.64
CA TRP A 240 4.58 9.95 -17.07
C TRP A 240 6.00 9.76 -17.65
N PRO A 241 6.78 8.76 -17.21
CA PRO A 241 8.15 8.59 -17.68
C PRO A 241 8.23 8.48 -19.20
N GLU A 242 9.11 9.27 -19.82
CA GLU A 242 9.26 9.33 -21.28
C GLU A 242 9.58 7.96 -21.87
N GLU A 243 10.44 7.20 -21.20
CA GLU A 243 10.82 5.82 -21.55
C GLU A 243 9.63 4.84 -21.60
N LEU A 244 8.50 5.17 -20.98
CA LEU A 244 7.28 4.34 -20.95
C LEU A 244 6.16 4.90 -21.85
N LEU A 245 6.38 5.97 -22.62
CA LEU A 245 5.35 6.55 -23.48
C LEU A 245 4.93 5.61 -24.61
N LEU A 246 5.89 4.97 -25.29
CA LEU A 246 5.58 4.00 -26.34
C LEU A 246 4.82 2.79 -25.78
N SER A 247 5.22 2.31 -24.60
CA SER A 247 4.53 1.22 -23.91
C SER A 247 3.13 1.61 -23.47
N LEU A 248 2.91 2.86 -23.03
CA LEU A 248 1.59 3.39 -22.71
C LEU A 248 0.70 3.45 -23.96
N ASP A 249 1.23 3.96 -25.07
CA ASP A 249 0.48 4.09 -26.32
C ASP A 249 0.07 2.72 -26.86
N ARG A 250 0.99 1.77 -26.88
CA ARG A 250 0.69 0.37 -27.21
C ARG A 250 -0.31 -0.24 -26.23
N TYR A 251 -0.18 0.05 -24.94
CA TYR A 251 -1.12 -0.44 -23.94
C TYR A 251 -2.54 0.04 -24.22
N LEU A 252 -2.72 1.33 -24.49
CA LEU A 252 -4.02 1.94 -24.73
C LEU A 252 -4.64 1.49 -26.06
N ALA A 253 -3.84 1.41 -27.13
CA ALA A 253 -4.32 1.13 -28.48
C ALA A 253 -4.56 -0.37 -28.74
N GLU A 254 -3.76 -1.26 -28.15
CA GLU A 254 -3.76 -2.68 -28.50
C GLU A 254 -4.07 -3.58 -27.29
N VAL A 255 -3.23 -3.52 -26.25
CA VAL A 255 -3.26 -4.49 -25.14
C VAL A 255 -4.52 -4.36 -24.29
N ARG A 256 -4.93 -3.13 -23.98
CA ARG A 256 -6.12 -2.84 -23.17
C ARG A 256 -7.40 -3.33 -23.86
N PRO A 257 -7.64 -3.07 -25.16
CA PRO A 257 -8.72 -3.70 -25.92
C PRO A 257 -8.73 -5.24 -25.86
N ILE A 258 -7.57 -5.90 -26.01
CA ILE A 258 -7.47 -7.37 -25.93
C ILE A 258 -7.95 -7.87 -24.55
N LEU A 259 -7.52 -7.21 -23.47
CA LEU A 259 -7.94 -7.57 -22.11
C LEU A 259 -9.42 -7.30 -21.86
N MET A 260 -9.97 -6.24 -22.45
CA MET A 260 -11.39 -5.91 -22.35
C MET A 260 -12.27 -6.95 -23.06
N ALA A 261 -11.85 -7.44 -24.23
CA ALA A 261 -12.58 -8.44 -25.01
C ALA A 261 -12.42 -9.88 -24.50
N ALA A 262 -11.49 -10.13 -23.56
CA ALA A 262 -11.21 -11.47 -23.06
C ALA A 262 -12.44 -12.09 -22.36
N LYS A 263 -12.86 -13.29 -22.81
CA LYS A 263 -13.96 -14.03 -22.19
C LYS A 263 -13.56 -14.52 -20.80
N VAL A 264 -14.38 -14.22 -19.80
CA VAL A 264 -14.21 -14.68 -18.41
C VAL A 264 -15.51 -15.30 -17.90
N SER A 265 -15.40 -16.27 -17.00
CA SER A 265 -16.57 -16.80 -16.30
C SER A 265 -17.13 -15.72 -15.38
N VAL A 266 -18.43 -15.45 -15.49
CA VAL A 266 -19.14 -14.44 -14.71
C VAL A 266 -20.13 -15.15 -13.80
N ASP A 267 -20.07 -14.82 -12.51
CA ASP A 267 -21.11 -15.18 -11.56
C ASP A 267 -22.37 -14.33 -11.85
N PRO A 268 -23.51 -14.92 -12.24
CA PRO A 268 -24.74 -14.16 -12.52
C PRO A 268 -25.23 -13.36 -11.31
N ALA A 269 -24.93 -13.80 -10.09
CA ALA A 269 -25.30 -13.08 -8.87
C ALA A 269 -24.43 -11.84 -8.61
N ARG A 270 -23.30 -11.70 -9.32
CA ARG A 270 -22.35 -10.58 -9.17
C ARG A 270 -21.81 -10.15 -10.54
N PRO A 271 -22.61 -9.43 -11.34
CA PRO A 271 -22.19 -8.99 -12.65
C PRO A 271 -20.94 -8.11 -12.57
N PRO A 272 -19.99 -8.25 -13.51
CA PRO A 272 -18.75 -7.49 -13.52
C PRO A 272 -19.05 -6.01 -13.74
N ARG A 273 -18.47 -5.14 -12.90
CA ARG A 273 -18.49 -3.70 -13.16
C ARG A 273 -17.52 -3.39 -14.32
N PRO A 274 -17.97 -2.74 -15.40
CA PRO A 274 -17.09 -2.36 -16.49
C PRO A 274 -16.05 -1.32 -16.02
N ALA A 275 -14.85 -1.38 -16.60
CA ALA A 275 -13.75 -0.47 -16.25
C ALA A 275 -14.01 0.98 -16.69
N GLY A 276 -14.79 1.18 -17.75
CA GLY A 276 -14.98 2.51 -18.35
C GLY A 276 -13.62 3.12 -18.75
N ALA A 277 -13.35 4.33 -18.26
CA ALA A 277 -12.10 5.04 -18.50
C ALA A 277 -10.96 4.71 -17.51
N ILE A 278 -11.13 3.72 -16.61
CA ILE A 278 -10.04 3.30 -15.71
C ILE A 278 -8.88 2.73 -16.53
N LEU A 279 -7.67 3.19 -16.25
CA LEU A 279 -6.46 2.83 -16.99
C LEU A 279 -6.21 1.32 -16.91
N TRP A 280 -6.09 0.78 -15.69
CA TRP A 280 -5.72 -0.61 -15.46
C TRP A 280 -6.93 -1.53 -15.48
N VAL A 281 -7.00 -2.39 -16.50
CA VAL A 281 -8.10 -3.35 -16.67
C VAL A 281 -7.66 -4.78 -16.35
N GLY A 282 -8.55 -5.56 -15.74
CA GLY A 282 -8.50 -7.02 -15.69
C GLY A 282 -8.99 -7.66 -16.99
N GLN A 283 -8.93 -9.00 -17.04
CA GLN A 283 -9.59 -9.75 -18.12
C GLN A 283 -11.11 -9.56 -18.03
N GLY A 284 -11.78 -9.47 -19.17
CA GLY A 284 -13.22 -9.19 -19.25
C GLY A 284 -13.58 -7.73 -18.98
N GLY A 285 -12.61 -6.82 -19.10
CA GLY A 285 -12.86 -5.38 -19.07
C GLY A 285 -13.32 -4.80 -17.73
N THR A 286 -12.97 -5.45 -16.63
CA THR A 286 -13.22 -4.95 -15.27
C THR A 286 -12.07 -4.09 -14.75
N PRO A 287 -12.28 -3.17 -13.80
CA PRO A 287 -11.18 -2.49 -13.12
C PRO A 287 -10.23 -3.50 -12.47
N LEU A 288 -8.91 -3.31 -12.62
CA LEU A 288 -7.95 -4.15 -11.94
C LEU A 288 -8.06 -3.94 -10.42
N THR A 289 -8.28 -5.02 -9.69
CA THR A 289 -8.45 -4.97 -8.23
C THR A 289 -7.10 -4.93 -7.50
N PRO A 290 -7.07 -4.49 -6.23
CA PRO A 290 -5.86 -4.59 -5.40
C PRO A 290 -5.32 -6.02 -5.26
N GLY A 291 -6.23 -7.01 -5.25
CA GLY A 291 -5.86 -8.43 -5.27
C GLY A 291 -5.26 -8.85 -6.61
N GLY A 292 -5.77 -8.32 -7.72
CA GLY A 292 -5.21 -8.51 -9.06
C GLY A 292 -3.78 -7.97 -9.17
N LEU A 293 -3.54 -6.73 -8.72
CA LEU A 293 -2.19 -6.16 -8.65
C LEU A 293 -1.27 -6.98 -7.75
N THR A 294 -1.76 -7.42 -6.58
CA THR A 294 -0.98 -8.27 -5.66
C THR A 294 -0.55 -9.57 -6.34
N LYS A 295 -1.45 -10.24 -7.06
CA LYS A 295 -1.15 -11.46 -7.82
C LYS A 295 -0.14 -11.20 -8.94
N ALA A 296 -0.31 -10.10 -9.69
CA ALA A 296 0.62 -9.69 -10.75
C ALA A 296 2.04 -9.50 -10.20
N LEU A 297 2.18 -8.69 -9.15
CA LEU A 297 3.47 -8.44 -8.50
C LEU A 297 4.06 -9.72 -7.91
N GLN A 298 3.27 -10.51 -7.18
CA GLN A 298 3.73 -11.77 -6.59
C GLN A 298 4.24 -12.75 -7.65
N ARG A 299 3.52 -12.90 -8.76
CA ARG A 299 3.91 -13.79 -9.85
C ARG A 299 5.27 -13.41 -10.44
N HIS A 300 5.42 -12.15 -10.84
CA HIS A 300 6.60 -11.72 -11.60
C HIS A 300 7.81 -11.48 -10.71
N THR A 301 7.62 -10.85 -9.55
CA THR A 301 8.75 -10.55 -8.64
C THR A 301 9.29 -11.80 -7.96
N THR A 302 8.44 -12.76 -7.59
CA THR A 302 8.93 -14.05 -7.07
C THR A 302 9.70 -14.82 -8.15
N ARG A 303 9.22 -14.83 -9.40
CA ARG A 303 9.91 -15.51 -10.49
C ARG A 303 11.29 -14.90 -10.77
N HIS A 304 11.41 -13.57 -10.74
CA HIS A 304 12.63 -12.88 -11.11
C HIS A 304 13.62 -12.71 -9.93
N PHE A 305 13.14 -12.35 -8.74
CA PHE A 305 13.98 -12.07 -7.56
C PHE A 305 14.01 -13.22 -6.54
N GLY A 306 13.29 -14.32 -6.78
CA GLY A 306 13.15 -15.42 -5.83
C GLY A 306 12.20 -15.12 -4.65
N HIS A 307 11.68 -13.90 -4.53
CA HIS A 307 10.78 -13.51 -3.45
C HIS A 307 9.77 -12.43 -3.85
N TYR A 308 8.65 -12.36 -3.12
CA TYR A 308 7.59 -11.38 -3.39
C TYR A 308 7.97 -9.95 -2.95
N VAL A 309 8.06 -9.05 -3.94
CA VAL A 309 8.14 -7.60 -3.77
C VAL A 309 6.75 -6.98 -3.93
N ASN A 310 6.16 -6.53 -2.82
CA ASN A 310 4.82 -5.92 -2.82
C ASN A 310 4.85 -4.44 -3.21
N ALA A 311 3.71 -3.88 -3.62
CA ALA A 311 3.61 -2.48 -4.07
C ALA A 311 4.10 -1.43 -3.05
N HIS A 312 4.07 -1.72 -1.73
CA HIS A 312 4.63 -0.80 -0.75
C HIS A 312 6.16 -0.81 -0.75
N LEU A 313 6.79 -1.94 -1.10
CA LEU A 313 8.25 -2.03 -1.19
C LEU A 313 8.82 -1.23 -2.36
N PHE A 314 8.08 -1.01 -3.45
CA PHE A 314 8.54 -0.16 -4.56
C PHE A 314 8.93 1.24 -4.08
N ARG A 315 8.17 1.81 -3.12
CA ARG A 315 8.51 3.08 -2.47
C ARG A 315 9.83 2.99 -1.70
N ASP A 316 10.00 1.95 -0.91
CA ASP A 316 11.21 1.74 -0.12
C ASP A 316 12.43 1.49 -1.03
N CYS A 317 12.25 0.73 -2.11
CA CYS A 317 13.30 0.45 -3.11
C CYS A 317 13.77 1.72 -3.81
N LEU A 318 12.84 2.57 -4.28
CA LEU A 318 13.19 3.86 -4.89
C LEU A 318 13.92 4.77 -3.88
N ALA A 319 13.42 4.87 -2.65
CA ALA A 319 14.05 5.69 -1.61
C ALA A 319 15.51 5.26 -1.37
N THR A 320 15.74 3.95 -1.27
CA THR A 320 17.07 3.39 -1.05
C THR A 320 17.98 3.55 -2.28
N THR A 321 17.46 3.36 -3.50
CA THR A 321 18.24 3.59 -4.73
C THR A 321 18.70 5.05 -4.81
N VAL A 322 17.78 6.02 -4.65
CA VAL A 322 18.14 7.45 -4.68
C VAL A 322 19.17 7.77 -3.60
N ALA A 323 19.00 7.28 -2.37
CA ALA A 323 19.96 7.58 -1.31
C ALA A 323 21.36 6.93 -1.50
N ASN A 324 21.40 5.80 -2.22
CA ASN A 324 22.65 5.12 -2.55
C ASN A 324 23.39 5.83 -3.69
N GLU A 325 22.67 6.22 -4.73
CA GLU A 325 23.22 6.79 -5.97
C GLU A 325 23.42 8.31 -5.88
N ASP A 326 22.54 9.01 -5.16
CA ASP A 326 22.55 10.46 -5.02
C ASP A 326 22.18 10.91 -3.58
N PRO A 327 23.10 10.69 -2.62
CA PRO A 327 22.85 11.01 -1.20
C PRO A 327 22.67 12.49 -0.90
N ASP A 328 23.21 13.37 -1.74
CA ASP A 328 23.15 14.82 -1.52
C ASP A 328 21.74 15.35 -1.86
N HIS A 329 20.93 14.56 -2.59
CA HIS A 329 19.58 14.91 -3.01
C HIS A 329 18.49 14.01 -2.42
N VAL A 330 18.67 13.50 -1.20
CA VAL A 330 17.64 12.69 -0.49
C VAL A 330 16.28 13.40 -0.36
N HIS A 331 16.26 14.74 -0.38
CA HIS A 331 15.03 15.54 -0.45
C HIS A 331 14.22 15.31 -1.74
N MET A 332 14.85 14.92 -2.85
CA MET A 332 14.16 14.50 -4.08
C MET A 332 13.34 13.23 -3.84
N ALA A 333 13.87 12.25 -3.10
CA ALA A 333 13.12 11.05 -2.73
C ALA A 333 11.88 11.39 -1.90
N GLN A 334 11.95 12.38 -1.00
CA GLN A 334 10.76 12.84 -0.26
C GLN A 334 9.66 13.38 -1.19
N HIS A 335 10.03 14.20 -2.18
CA HIS A 335 9.10 14.73 -3.18
C HIS A 335 8.52 13.63 -4.06
N MET A 336 9.35 12.73 -4.61
CA MET A 336 8.92 11.61 -5.44
C MET A 336 7.99 10.63 -4.69
N LEU A 337 8.19 10.44 -3.39
CA LEU A 337 7.36 9.57 -2.55
C LEU A 337 6.12 10.26 -1.98
N HIS A 338 6.01 11.58 -2.19
CA HIS A 338 4.92 12.41 -1.70
C HIS A 338 4.74 12.29 -0.18
N HIS A 339 5.87 12.33 0.54
CA HIS A 339 5.91 12.24 2.00
C HIS A 339 5.76 13.61 2.66
N THR A 340 4.86 13.71 3.64
CA THR A 340 4.61 14.95 4.40
C THR A 340 5.77 15.30 5.34
N LYS A 341 6.54 14.30 5.81
CA LYS A 341 7.65 14.47 6.75
C LYS A 341 8.90 13.76 6.22
N LEU A 342 10.05 14.45 6.26
CA LEU A 342 11.35 13.89 5.88
C LEU A 342 11.71 12.63 6.68
N SER A 343 11.36 12.61 7.97
CA SER A 343 11.53 11.46 8.86
C SER A 343 10.88 10.16 8.36
N THR A 344 9.90 10.26 7.45
CA THR A 344 9.26 9.08 6.82
C THR A 344 10.14 8.52 5.70
N THR A 345 10.85 9.38 4.96
CA THR A 345 11.86 9.02 3.96
C THR A 345 13.14 8.53 4.63
N GLU A 346 13.58 9.21 5.69
CA GLU A 346 14.77 8.82 6.48
C GLU A 346 14.62 7.46 7.14
N ARG A 347 13.42 7.09 7.62
CA ARG A 347 13.17 5.73 8.15
C ARG A 347 13.31 4.64 7.09
N SER A 348 13.17 4.94 5.81
CA SER A 348 13.49 3.98 4.74
C SER A 348 15.00 3.94 4.48
N TYR A 349 15.70 5.07 4.68
CA TYR A 349 17.15 5.24 4.55
C TYR A 349 17.98 4.61 5.69
N ILE A 350 17.66 4.90 6.96
CA ILE A 350 18.37 4.45 8.19
C ILE A 350 18.43 2.91 8.27
N LEU A 351 17.59 2.23 7.48
CA LEU A 351 17.59 0.78 7.40
C LEU A 351 18.77 0.19 6.61
N THR A 352 19.61 1.01 5.95
CA THR A 352 20.71 0.60 5.05
C THR A 352 22.12 0.92 5.59
N ASP A 353 22.22 1.55 6.77
CA ASP A 353 23.29 2.50 7.11
C ASP A 353 24.68 1.90 7.45
N SER A 354 24.83 0.59 7.67
CA SER A 354 26.14 0.06 8.09
C SER A 354 27.12 -0.22 6.94
N ARG A 355 26.65 -0.65 5.77
CA ARG A 355 27.55 -1.04 4.65
C ARG A 355 27.93 0.13 3.75
N LEU A 356 27.02 1.07 3.54
CA LEU A 356 27.25 2.24 2.69
C LEU A 356 28.19 3.25 3.36
N ALA A 357 28.00 3.51 4.67
CA ALA A 357 28.93 4.31 5.47
C ALA A 357 30.35 3.73 5.42
N LEU A 358 30.47 2.38 5.50
CA LEU A 358 31.75 1.69 5.41
C LEU A 358 32.41 1.83 4.01
N ARG A 359 31.63 1.71 2.93
CA ARG A 359 32.14 1.89 1.55
C ARG A 359 32.59 3.33 1.32
N ARG A 360 31.80 4.32 1.74
CA ARG A 360 32.15 5.75 1.63
C ARG A 360 33.40 6.08 2.44
N HIS A 361 33.53 5.51 3.64
CA HIS A 361 34.75 5.63 4.42
C HIS A 361 35.95 5.02 3.68
N HIS A 362 35.81 3.81 3.12
CA HIS A 362 36.87 3.20 2.31
C HIS A 362 37.26 4.02 1.08
N ASP A 363 36.29 4.56 0.33
CA ASP A 363 36.55 5.36 -0.87
C ASP A 363 37.21 6.70 -0.53
N LEU A 364 36.76 7.36 0.54
CA LEU A 364 37.40 8.58 1.05
C LEU A 364 38.83 8.30 1.51
N MET A 365 39.05 7.22 2.27
CA MET A 365 40.38 6.82 2.72
C MET A 365 41.29 6.43 1.55
N ALA A 366 40.76 5.80 0.50
CA ALA A 366 41.49 5.48 -0.72
C ALA A 366 41.92 6.76 -1.46
N LYS A 367 41.03 7.76 -1.59
CA LYS A 367 41.34 9.06 -2.19
C LYS A 367 42.41 9.80 -1.39
N LEU A 368 42.28 9.86 -0.06
CA LEU A 368 43.27 10.49 0.82
C LEU A 368 44.64 9.80 0.76
N ARG A 369 44.68 8.46 0.73
CA ARG A 369 45.92 7.69 0.54
C ARG A 369 46.57 7.94 -0.82
N LYS A 370 45.78 8.03 -1.89
CA LYS A 370 46.29 8.34 -3.25
C LYS A 370 46.89 9.74 -3.29
N ALA A 371 46.19 10.74 -2.74
CA ALA A 371 46.68 12.12 -2.67
C ALA A 371 47.96 12.24 -1.82
N ALA A 372 48.04 11.54 -0.68
CA ALA A 372 49.23 11.51 0.15
C ALA A 372 50.44 10.88 -0.58
N ARG A 373 50.25 9.76 -1.29
CA ARG A 373 51.30 9.12 -2.10
C ARG A 373 51.80 10.01 -3.23
N GLN A 374 50.90 10.74 -3.90
CA GLN A 374 51.27 11.69 -4.97
C GLN A 374 52.09 12.86 -4.41
N ARG A 375 51.72 13.40 -3.24
CA ARG A 375 52.50 14.46 -2.57
C ARG A 375 53.88 13.99 -2.13
N LEU A 376 54.01 12.75 -1.67
CA LEU A 376 55.30 12.17 -1.30
C LEU A 376 56.20 11.93 -2.51
N ARG A 377 55.66 11.45 -3.64
CA ARG A 377 56.41 11.30 -4.90
C ARG A 377 56.90 12.63 -5.45
N ALA A 378 56.02 13.63 -5.49
CA ALA A 378 56.37 14.98 -5.94
C ALA A 378 57.41 15.67 -5.03
N ARG A 379 57.51 15.28 -3.76
CA ARG A 379 58.58 15.75 -2.85
C ARG A 379 59.90 15.01 -3.06
N ALA A 380 59.86 13.72 -3.38
CA ALA A 380 61.06 12.93 -3.67
C ALA A 380 61.69 13.30 -5.03
N GLU A 381 60.87 13.68 -6.01
CA GLU A 381 61.31 14.14 -7.34
C GLU A 381 61.86 15.59 -7.32
N ASN A 382 61.57 16.37 -6.29
CA ASN A 382 62.05 17.75 -6.09
C ASN A 382 63.08 17.86 -4.95
N ALA A 383 63.62 16.74 -4.47
CA ALA A 383 64.72 16.76 -3.51
C ALA A 383 66.05 16.97 -4.29
N PRO A 384 66.86 17.99 -3.94
CA PRO A 384 68.10 18.31 -4.64
C PRO A 384 69.20 17.25 -4.48
#